data_AF-A0A8E2I554-F1
#
_entry.id   AF-A0A8E2I554-F1
#
_cell.length_a   1.000
_cell.length_b   1.000
_cell.length_c   1.000
_cell.angle_alpha   90.00
_cell.angle_beta   90.00
_cell.angle_gamma   90.00
#
_symmetry.space_group_name_H-M   'P 1'
#
loop_
_entity.id
_entity.type
_entity.pdbx_description
1 polymer ?
#
loop_
_entity_poly.entity_id
_entity_poly.type
_entity_poly.pdbx_seq_one_letter_code
_entity_poly.pdbx_strand_id
1 'polypeptide(L)'
;MMKFFKLADICWEGLTLQHVSRNEIVFPYLLFILMTLLFELFLVVLLVVTSVLIYIYDYPFNTDFFICAGILILMSFLSIAIFLTLVRRKRVAEKSEYLSF
;
A
#
# COMPACT_ATOMS: atom_id res chain seq x y z
N MET A 1 -7.21 1.59 -26.50
CA MET A 1 -7.18 2.39 -25.24
C MET A 1 -8.22 1.91 -24.22
N MET A 2 -9.49 1.71 -24.62
CA MET A 2 -10.61 1.32 -23.73
C MET A 2 -10.43 0.02 -22.93
N LYS A 3 -9.63 -0.95 -23.41
CA LYS A 3 -9.42 -2.24 -22.73
C LYS A 3 -8.51 -2.15 -21.50
N PHE A 4 -7.51 -1.25 -21.50
CA PHE A 4 -6.60 -1.08 -20.36
C PHE A 4 -7.28 -0.39 -19.18
N PHE A 5 -8.16 0.58 -19.46
CA PHE A 5 -9.00 1.18 -18.42
C PHE A 5 -9.86 0.13 -17.71
N LYS A 6 -10.51 -0.76 -18.48
CA LYS A 6 -11.33 -1.83 -17.91
C LYS A 6 -10.53 -2.83 -17.06
N LEU A 7 -9.29 -3.13 -17.46
CA LEU A 7 -8.37 -3.99 -16.68
C LEU A 7 -7.90 -3.31 -15.40
N ALA A 8 -7.60 -2.01 -15.46
CA ALA A 8 -7.24 -1.22 -14.29
C ALA A 8 -8.41 -1.14 -13.30
N ASP A 9 -9.63 -0.94 -13.79
CA ASP A 9 -10.85 -0.93 -12.95
C ASP A 9 -11.06 -2.29 -12.27
N ILE A 10 -10.94 -3.40 -13.00
CA ILE A 10 -11.09 -4.75 -12.43
C ILE A 10 -9.98 -5.04 -11.40
N CYS A 11 -8.74 -4.64 -11.69
CA CYS A 11 -7.63 -4.76 -10.76
C CYS A 11 -7.90 -3.96 -9.48
N TRP A 12 -8.37 -2.71 -9.64
CA TRP A 12 -8.72 -1.84 -8.52
C TRP A 12 -9.86 -2.38 -7.68
N GLU A 13 -10.91 -2.92 -8.31
CA GLU A 13 -12.04 -3.58 -7.64
C GLU A 13 -11.62 -4.83 -6.85
N GLY A 14 -10.70 -5.63 -7.42
CA GLY A 14 -10.13 -6.80 -6.73
C GLY A 14 -9.25 -6.39 -5.54
N LEU A 15 -8.40 -5.40 -5.74
CA LEU A 15 -7.45 -4.88 -4.74
C LEU A 15 -8.15 -4.17 -3.57
N THR A 16 -9.30 -3.54 -3.82
CA THR A 16 -10.12 -2.88 -2.80
C THR A 16 -11.20 -3.80 -2.20
N LEU A 17 -11.24 -5.07 -2.62
CA LEU A 17 -12.27 -6.07 -2.28
C LEU A 17 -13.68 -5.49 -2.40
N GLN A 18 -13.95 -4.72 -3.45
CA GLN A 18 -15.19 -3.94 -3.59
C GLN A 18 -16.46 -4.83 -3.52
N HIS A 19 -16.36 -6.09 -3.91
CA HIS A 19 -17.50 -7.02 -3.97
C HIS A 19 -17.58 -8.04 -2.83
N VAL A 20 -16.62 -8.05 -1.89
CA VAL A 20 -16.60 -9.01 -0.78
C VAL A 20 -17.00 -8.30 0.52
N SER A 21 -18.26 -8.48 0.96
CA SER A 21 -18.79 -7.88 2.20
C SER A 21 -18.65 -8.78 3.43
N ARG A 22 -18.04 -9.96 3.29
CA ARG A 22 -17.94 -10.93 4.39
C ARG A 22 -16.80 -10.50 5.33
N ASN A 23 -17.15 -9.98 6.50
CA ASN A 23 -16.22 -9.42 7.49
C ASN A 23 -15.06 -10.37 7.86
N GLU A 24 -15.30 -11.69 7.80
CA GLU A 24 -14.30 -12.75 8.06
C GLU A 24 -13.09 -12.70 7.11
N ILE A 25 -13.26 -12.19 5.87
CA ILE A 25 -12.19 -12.08 4.86
C ILE A 25 -11.55 -10.68 4.89
N VAL A 26 -12.35 -9.66 5.23
CA VAL A 26 -11.88 -8.27 5.25
C VAL A 26 -10.87 -8.02 6.37
N PHE A 27 -11.05 -8.62 7.54
CA PHE A 27 -10.13 -8.48 8.68
C PHE A 27 -8.71 -9.01 8.41
N PRO A 28 -8.51 -10.27 7.94
CA PRO A 28 -7.17 -10.78 7.64
C PRO A 28 -6.51 -10.01 6.48
N TYR A 29 -7.29 -9.51 5.52
CA TYR A 29 -6.76 -8.66 4.45
C TYR A 29 -6.28 -7.30 4.96
N LEU A 30 -7.04 -6.65 5.84
CA LEU A 30 -6.62 -5.39 6.45
C LEU A 30 -5.34 -5.58 7.28
N LEU A 31 -5.24 -6.69 8.01
CA LEU A 31 -4.04 -7.05 8.78
C LEU A 31 -2.85 -7.32 7.85
N PHE A 32 -3.06 -8.00 6.72
CA PHE A 32 -2.04 -8.20 5.70
C PHE A 32 -1.52 -6.86 5.16
N ILE A 33 -2.41 -5.94 4.76
CA ILE A 33 -1.99 -4.62 4.27
C ILE A 33 -1.27 -3.81 5.34
N LEU A 34 -1.72 -3.90 6.60
CA LEU A 34 -1.03 -3.25 7.72
C LEU A 34 0.40 -3.78 7.88
N MET A 35 0.58 -5.10 7.81
CA MET A 35 1.91 -5.73 7.88
C MET A 35 2.78 -5.35 6.69
N THR A 36 2.21 -5.29 5.48
CA THR A 36 2.91 -4.81 4.28
C THR A 36 3.38 -3.37 4.45
N LEU A 37 2.52 -2.47 4.96
CA LEU A 37 2.90 -1.09 5.24
C LEU A 37 4.00 -0.98 6.31
N LEU A 38 3.93 -1.82 7.36
CA LEU A 38 4.96 -1.86 8.40
C LEU A 38 6.32 -2.32 7.82
N PHE A 39 6.28 -3.31 6.93
CA PHE A 39 7.46 -3.80 6.21
C PHE A 39 8.03 -2.76 5.24
N GLU A 40 7.19 -2.07 4.48
CA GLU A 40 7.60 -0.96 3.61
C GLU A 40 8.26 0.16 4.43
N LEU A 41 7.70 0.52 5.58
CA LEU A 41 8.29 1.50 6.49
C LEU A 41 9.68 1.08 6.95
N PHE A 42 9.85 -0.20 7.31
CA PHE A 42 11.14 -0.76 7.68
C PHE A 42 12.16 -0.66 6.53
N LEU A 43 11.76 -0.94 5.29
CA LEU A 43 12.61 -0.76 4.12
C LEU A 43 13.00 0.70 3.89
N VAL A 44 12.08 1.65 4.11
CA VAL A 44 12.39 3.09 4.01
C VAL A 44 13.45 3.48 5.04
N VAL A 45 13.33 2.99 6.29
CA VAL A 45 14.34 3.23 7.32
C VAL A 45 15.69 2.64 6.91
N LEU A 46 15.72 1.41 6.40
CA LEU A 46 16.96 0.81 5.89
C LEU A 46 17.56 1.62 4.75
N LEU A 47 16.73 2.14 3.85
CA LEU A 47 17.19 2.96 2.73
C LEU A 47 17.85 4.27 3.22
N VAL A 48 17.26 4.92 4.23
CA VAL A 48 17.83 6.12 4.86
C VAL A 48 19.13 5.80 5.61
N VAL A 49 19.17 4.71 6.39
CA VAL A 49 20.41 4.29 7.08
C VAL A 49 21.51 3.99 6.07
N THR A 50 21.17 3.31 4.98
CA THR A 50 22.13 2.98 3.92
C THR A 50 22.63 4.24 3.21
N SER A 51 21.77 5.22 2.94
CA SER A 51 22.21 6.48 2.31
C SER A 51 23.13 7.29 3.22
N VAL A 52 22.88 7.30 4.54
CA VAL A 52 23.77 7.93 5.53
C VAL A 52 25.11 7.20 5.60
N LEU A 53 25.13 5.86 5.58
CA LEU A 53 26.39 5.11 5.55
C LEU A 53 27.18 5.39 4.27
N ILE A 54 26.54 5.40 3.11
CA ILE A 54 27.21 5.73 1.83
C ILE A 54 27.85 7.12 1.91
N TYR A 55 27.15 8.10 2.51
CA TYR A 55 27.66 9.45 2.70
C TYR A 55 28.86 9.51 3.65
N ILE A 56 28.85 8.75 4.76
CA ILE A 56 29.97 8.74 5.74
C ILE A 56 31.22 8.05 5.18
N TYR A 57 31.04 6.97 4.42
CA TYR A 57 32.13 6.13 3.92
C TYR A 57 32.60 6.50 2.51
N ASP A 58 32.08 7.58 1.91
CA ASP A 58 32.40 8.05 0.54
C ASP A 58 32.28 6.95 -0.52
N TYR A 59 31.31 6.03 -0.35
CA TYR A 59 31.05 5.02 -1.37
C TYR A 59 30.39 5.65 -2.61
N PRO A 60 30.74 5.22 -3.83
CA PRO A 60 30.05 5.68 -5.02
C PRO A 60 28.59 5.22 -5.00
N PHE A 61 27.67 6.14 -5.28
CA PHE A 61 26.25 5.82 -5.43
C PHE A 61 26.02 4.94 -6.66
N ASN A 62 25.50 3.74 -6.44
CA ASN A 62 25.10 2.84 -7.53
C ASN A 62 23.73 3.23 -8.08
N THR A 63 23.56 3.12 -9.40
CA THR A 63 22.26 3.35 -10.08
C THR A 63 21.16 2.44 -9.53
N ASP A 64 21.52 1.23 -9.14
CA ASP A 64 20.59 0.24 -8.58
C ASP A 64 19.94 0.74 -7.28
N PHE A 65 20.68 1.53 -6.48
CA PHE A 65 20.14 2.12 -5.25
C PHE A 65 18.98 3.08 -5.54
N PHE A 66 19.10 3.91 -6.58
CA PHE A 66 18.05 4.83 -7.00
C PHE A 66 16.84 4.10 -7.61
N ILE A 67 17.08 3.03 -8.37
CA ILE A 67 16.00 2.20 -8.93
C ILE A 67 15.20 1.55 -7.80
N CYS A 68 15.88 0.94 -6.82
CA CYS A 68 15.25 0.36 -5.63
C CYS A 68 14.48 1.41 -4.83
N ALA A 69 15.05 2.61 -4.63
CA ALA A 69 14.36 3.72 -3.96
C ALA A 69 13.08 4.12 -4.69
N GLY A 70 13.12 4.25 -6.02
CA GLY A 70 11.96 4.59 -6.84
C GLY A 70 10.86 3.55 -6.76
N ILE A 71 11.21 2.26 -6.84
CA ILE A 71 10.25 1.15 -6.72
C ILE A 71 9.60 1.15 -5.32
N LEU A 72 10.40 1.35 -4.26
CA LEU A 72 9.90 1.38 -2.89
C LEU A 72 8.90 2.52 -2.68
N ILE A 73 9.17 3.71 -3.23
CA ILE A 73 8.25 4.86 -3.17
C ILE A 73 6.94 4.55 -3.91
N LEU A 74 7.03 3.96 -5.11
CA LEU A 74 5.86 3.63 -5.93
C LEU A 74 4.97 2.57 -5.24
N MET A 75 5.59 1.53 -4.68
CA MET A 75 4.89 0.48 -3.93
C MET A 75 4.25 1.05 -2.66
N SER A 76 4.98 1.86 -1.90
CA SER A 76 4.46 2.54 -0.71
C SER A 76 3.23 3.38 -1.02
N PHE A 77 3.27 4.15 -2.12
CA PHE A 77 2.14 4.98 -2.53
C PHE A 77 0.90 4.13 -2.85
N LEU A 78 1.08 3.03 -3.57
CA LEU A 78 0.00 2.10 -3.90
C LEU A 78 -0.58 1.46 -2.62
N SER A 79 0.27 0.93 -1.74
CA SER A 79 -0.11 0.31 -0.46
C SER A 79 -0.91 1.27 0.42
N ILE A 80 -0.46 2.54 0.54
CA ILE A 80 -1.17 3.58 1.30
C ILE A 80 -2.53 3.89 0.67
N ALA A 81 -2.62 4.00 -0.67
CA ALA A 81 -3.88 4.28 -1.36
C ALA A 81 -4.92 3.17 -1.14
N ILE A 82 -4.49 1.91 -1.18
CA ILE A 82 -5.36 0.76 -0.90
C ILE A 82 -5.83 0.80 0.57
N PHE A 83 -4.89 1.02 1.50
CA PHE A 83 -5.20 1.08 2.93
C PHE A 83 -6.22 2.18 3.26
N LEU A 84 -6.01 3.39 2.73
CA LEU A 84 -6.93 4.52 2.91
C LEU A 84 -8.32 4.20 2.36
N THR A 85 -8.40 3.55 1.20
CA THR A 85 -9.66 3.16 0.58
C THR A 85 -10.41 2.14 1.44
N LEU A 86 -9.72 1.12 1.97
CA LEU A 86 -10.29 0.13 2.88
C LEU A 86 -10.76 0.74 4.21
N VAL A 87 -9.96 1.60 4.83
CA VAL A 87 -10.30 2.24 6.11
C VAL A 87 -11.49 3.19 5.95
N ARG A 88 -11.54 3.97 4.86
CA ARG A 88 -12.70 4.83 4.55
C ARG A 88 -13.96 3.99 4.39
N ARG A 89 -13.87 2.86 3.68
CA ARG A 89 -15.00 1.96 3.47
C ARG A 89 -15.49 1.31 4.76
N LYS A 90 -14.58 0.83 5.61
CA LYS A 90 -14.94 0.27 6.92
C LYS A 90 -15.71 1.30 7.77
N ARG A 91 -15.24 2.55 7.82
CA ARG A 91 -15.94 3.64 8.52
C ARG A 91 -17.33 3.95 7.95
N VAL A 92 -17.50 3.88 6.63
CA VAL A 92 -18.82 4.10 5.98
C VAL A 92 -19.77 2.95 6.27
N ALA A 93 -19.30 1.70 6.22
CA ALA A 93 -20.10 0.52 6.57
C ALA A 93 -20.57 0.58 8.02
N GLU A 94 -19.67 0.92 8.94
CA GLU A 94 -19.96 1.07 10.36
C GLU A 94 -21.01 2.20 10.60
N LYS A 95 -20.87 3.35 9.92
CA LYS A 95 -21.84 4.46 10.00
C LYS A 95 -23.23 4.11 9.46
N SER A 96 -23.33 3.22 8.47
CA SER A 96 -24.62 2.77 7.91
C SER A 96 -25.40 1.87 8.88
N GLU A 97 -24.70 1.10 9.71
CA GLU A 97 -25.30 0.18 10.69
C GLU A 97 -25.92 0.94 11.87
N TYR A 98 -25.37 2.11 12.24
CA TYR A 98 -25.94 3.00 13.26
C TYR A 98 -27.15 3.83 12.80
N LEU A 99 -27.39 3.95 11.49
CA LEU A 99 -28.52 4.72 10.93
C LEU A 99 -29.75 3.85 10.63
N SER A 100 -29.66 2.53 10.83
CA SER A 100 -30.75 1.58 10.67
C SER A 100 -31.44 1.19 11.98
N PHE A 101 -31.11 1.85 13.09
CA PHE A 101 -31.80 1.78 14.38
C PHE A 101 -32.48 3.13 14.69
#